data_AF-W8S5P3-F1
#
_entry.id   AF-W8S5P3-F1
#
_cell.length_a   1.000
_cell.length_b   1.000
_cell.length_c   1.000
_cell.angle_alpha   90.00
_cell.angle_beta   90.00
_cell.angle_gamma   90.00
#
_symmetry.space_group_name_H-M   'P 1'
#
loop_
_entity.id
_entity.type
_entity.pdbx_description
1 polymer ?
#
loop_
_entity_poly.entity_id
_entity_poly.type
_entity_poly.pdbx_seq_one_letter_code
_entity_poly.pdbx_strand_id
1 'polypeptide(L)'
;MWRPDIWNMSLPPGFLDELRSRTSLAQVVGRKVIWDNRKSNQAKGDMWAPCPFHQEKTASFHVDDRKGFYYCFGCHAKGDAIGFVKETENVGFMEAVEILAREAGMQMPARDPRAQEKADHATQLANATEAAVAHFRLQLKTAAAAEARAYLDRRGLSQATLAVSRSALPRRSGRGPLPP
;
A
#
# COMPACT_ATOMS: atom_id res chain seq x y z
N MET A 1 -5.00 15.58 20.10
CA MET A 1 -3.81 14.96 20.73
C MET A 1 -3.43 13.75 19.89
N TRP A 2 -2.39 13.91 19.07
CA TRP A 2 -1.94 12.96 18.06
C TRP A 2 -1.53 11.62 18.71
N ARG A 3 -1.87 10.49 18.07
CA ARG A 3 -1.29 9.17 18.38
C ARG A 3 -0.16 8.89 17.39
N PRO A 4 1.11 8.89 17.81
CA PRO A 4 2.25 8.64 16.95
C PRO A 4 2.68 7.16 17.01
N ASP A 5 1.79 6.20 16.74
CA ASP A 5 2.07 4.81 17.14
C ASP A 5 1.73 3.73 16.09
N ILE A 6 2.15 3.87 14.84
CA ILE A 6 2.26 2.72 13.91
C ILE A 6 3.43 3.06 12.96
N TRP A 7 4.29 2.10 12.61
CA TRP A 7 5.49 2.24 11.75
C TRP A 7 6.78 2.68 12.45
N ASN A 8 7.25 1.89 13.42
CA ASN A 8 8.67 1.94 13.81
C ASN A 8 9.41 0.68 13.34
N MET A 9 9.47 0.49 12.02
CA MET A 9 10.69 0.00 11.38
C MET A 9 11.48 1.27 11.07
N SER A 10 12.33 1.70 12.01
CA SER A 10 13.11 2.91 11.81
C SER A 10 14.22 2.59 10.82
N LEU A 11 14.02 2.98 9.55
CA LEU A 11 15.14 3.10 8.63
C LEU A 11 16.14 4.09 9.26
N PRO A 12 17.46 3.84 9.16
CA PRO A 12 18.46 4.77 9.65
C PRO A 12 18.18 6.18 9.12
N PRO A 13 18.45 7.22 9.93
CA PRO A 13 18.29 8.60 9.47
C PRO A 13 19.01 8.81 8.14
N GLY A 14 18.31 9.42 7.17
CA GLY A 14 18.87 9.71 5.84
C GLY A 14 18.88 8.54 4.84
N PHE A 15 18.53 7.31 5.23
CA PHE A 15 18.53 6.17 4.30
C PHE A 15 17.62 6.40 3.09
N LEU A 16 16.41 6.94 3.31
CA LEU A 16 15.48 7.25 2.22
C LEU A 16 15.98 8.37 1.31
N ASP A 17 16.70 9.35 1.87
CA ASP A 17 17.25 10.45 1.09
C ASP A 17 18.43 9.97 0.24
N GLU A 18 19.30 9.11 0.80
CA GLU A 18 20.35 8.43 0.05
C GLU A 18 19.75 7.57 -1.07
N LEU A 19 18.72 6.79 -0.78
CA LEU A 19 18.02 5.97 -1.77
C LEU A 19 17.47 6.82 -2.91
N ARG A 20 16.79 7.93 -2.59
CA ARG A 20 16.28 8.88 -3.58
C ARG A 20 17.41 9.50 -4.40
N SER A 21 18.56 9.80 -3.80
CA SER A 21 19.71 10.37 -4.52
C SER A 21 20.37 9.41 -5.50
N ARG A 22 20.28 8.10 -5.25
CA ARG A 22 20.84 7.05 -6.12
C ARG A 22 19.86 6.49 -7.14
N THR A 23 18.58 6.85 -7.02
CA THR A 23 17.52 6.31 -7.86
C THR A 23 17.09 7.35 -8.90
N SER A 24 17.29 7.05 -10.18
CA SER A 24 16.64 7.82 -11.25
C SER A 24 15.20 7.36 -11.41
N LEU A 25 14.25 8.27 -11.20
CA LEU A 25 12.83 8.03 -11.43
C LEU A 25 12.55 7.68 -12.89
N ALA A 26 13.22 8.32 -13.85
CA ALA A 26 13.11 7.98 -15.26
C ALA A 26 13.58 6.55 -15.54
N GLN A 27 14.67 6.09 -14.92
CA GLN A 27 15.07 4.67 -15.06
C GLN A 27 14.04 3.73 -14.43
N VAL A 28 13.52 4.08 -13.24
CA VAL A 28 12.50 3.28 -12.56
C VAL A 28 11.24 3.14 -13.41
N VAL A 29 10.70 4.26 -13.89
CA VAL A 29 9.47 4.31 -14.70
C VAL A 29 9.68 3.65 -16.07
N GLY A 30 10.86 3.82 -16.67
CA GLY A 30 11.19 3.32 -18.01
C GLY A 30 11.10 1.80 -18.16
N ARG A 31 10.99 1.07 -17.03
CA ARG A 31 10.73 -0.38 -17.01
C ARG A 31 9.29 -0.76 -17.34
N LYS A 32 8.35 0.17 -17.15
CA LYS A 32 6.90 -0.07 -17.30
C LYS A 32 6.29 0.67 -18.48
N VAL A 33 7.00 1.66 -19.03
CA VAL A 33 6.48 2.53 -20.08
C VAL A 33 7.41 2.60 -21.28
N ILE A 34 6.84 2.95 -22.43
CA ILE A 34 7.61 3.31 -23.62
C ILE A 34 7.64 4.83 -23.70
N TRP A 35 8.84 5.41 -23.71
CA TRP A 35 9.05 6.86 -23.77
C TRP A 35 8.67 7.43 -25.14
N ASP A 36 7.94 8.55 -25.13
CA ASP A 36 7.71 9.40 -26.30
C ASP A 36 8.96 10.25 -26.52
N ASN A 37 9.85 9.80 -27.39
CA ASN A 37 11.11 10.47 -27.71
C ASN A 37 10.93 11.85 -28.36
N ARG A 38 9.75 12.16 -28.92
CA ARG A 38 9.47 13.46 -29.55
C ARG A 38 9.10 14.52 -28.51
N LYS A 39 8.40 14.12 -27.46
CA LYS A 39 8.07 15.01 -26.33
C LYS A 39 9.15 15.04 -25.26
N SER A 40 9.90 13.95 -25.10
CA SER A 40 10.92 13.83 -24.05
C SER A 40 12.19 14.60 -24.39
N ASN A 41 12.76 15.26 -23.39
CA ASN A 41 14.10 15.82 -23.40
C ASN A 41 14.95 15.17 -22.29
N GLN A 42 15.59 14.05 -22.65
CA GLN A 42 16.40 13.26 -21.71
C GLN A 42 17.54 14.07 -21.08
N ALA A 43 18.17 14.98 -21.85
CA ALA A 43 19.25 15.83 -21.34
C ALA A 43 18.78 16.78 -20.22
N LYS A 44 17.48 17.10 -20.17
CA LYS A 44 16.86 17.90 -19.10
C LYS A 44 16.19 17.05 -18.01
N GLY A 45 16.11 15.73 -18.16
CA GLY A 45 15.36 14.85 -17.27
C GLY A 45 13.84 15.00 -17.40
N ASP A 46 13.37 15.56 -18.52
CA ASP A 46 11.95 15.79 -18.82
C ASP A 46 11.46 14.66 -19.74
N MET A 47 10.74 13.69 -19.17
CA MET A 47 10.39 12.44 -19.85
C MET A 47 8.88 12.29 -19.94
N TRP A 48 8.37 11.86 -21.10
CA TRP A 48 6.94 11.75 -21.40
C TRP A 48 6.57 10.37 -21.90
N ALA A 49 5.45 9.81 -21.45
CA ALA A 49 4.93 8.52 -21.90
C ALA A 49 3.39 8.46 -21.82
N PRO A 50 2.73 7.47 -22.45
CA PRO A 50 1.38 7.07 -22.07
C PRO A 50 1.35 6.59 -20.61
N CYS A 51 0.28 6.91 -19.88
CA CYS A 51 0.17 6.56 -18.48
C CYS A 51 0.09 5.05 -18.23
N PRO A 52 0.86 4.50 -17.27
CA PRO A 52 0.73 3.10 -16.86
C PRO A 52 -0.45 2.84 -15.90
N PHE A 53 -1.07 3.89 -15.36
CA PHE A 53 -2.15 3.79 -14.36
C PHE A 53 -3.57 3.83 -14.97
N HIS A 54 -3.70 4.28 -16.21
CA HIS A 54 -4.98 4.28 -16.93
C HIS A 54 -4.74 4.08 -18.42
N GLN A 55 -5.73 3.53 -19.12
CA GLN A 55 -5.61 3.24 -20.54
C GLN A 55 -5.71 4.53 -21.38
N GLU A 56 -4.60 4.94 -22.00
CA GLU A 56 -4.59 6.04 -22.97
C GLU A 56 -3.59 5.79 -24.11
N LYS A 57 -3.79 6.51 -25.23
CA LYS A 57 -2.88 6.45 -26.39
C LYS A 57 -1.92 7.63 -26.47
N THR A 58 -2.30 8.78 -25.92
CA THR A 58 -1.50 10.00 -25.96
C THR A 58 -0.57 10.06 -24.76
N ALA A 59 0.67 10.54 -24.95
CA ALA A 59 1.58 10.75 -23.83
C ALA A 59 1.10 11.90 -22.92
N SER A 60 0.47 11.55 -21.80
CA SER A 60 0.04 12.48 -20.73
C SER A 60 0.77 12.27 -19.40
N PHE A 61 1.60 11.23 -19.31
CA PHE A 61 2.42 10.92 -18.14
C PHE A 61 3.76 11.64 -18.26
N HIS A 62 4.03 12.53 -17.31
CA HIS A 62 5.26 13.33 -17.27
C HIS A 62 6.10 12.95 -16.06
N VAL A 63 7.39 12.79 -16.27
CA VAL A 63 8.40 12.53 -15.25
C VAL A 63 9.45 13.63 -15.32
N ASP A 64 9.62 14.35 -14.21
CA ASP A 64 10.75 15.26 -14.00
C ASP A 64 11.77 14.52 -13.12
N ASP A 65 12.76 13.90 -13.77
CA ASP A 65 13.75 13.04 -13.11
C ASP A 65 14.62 13.83 -12.14
N ARG A 66 14.92 15.10 -12.46
CA ARG A 66 15.75 15.97 -11.62
C ARG A 66 15.05 16.38 -10.34
N LYS A 67 13.73 16.61 -10.41
CA LYS A 67 12.91 16.90 -9.23
C LYS A 67 12.39 15.63 -8.54
N GLY A 68 12.56 14.47 -9.16
CA GLY A 68 12.22 13.16 -8.58
C GLY A 68 10.72 12.93 -8.44
N PHE A 69 9.88 13.51 -9.30
CA PHE A 69 8.43 13.27 -9.28
C PHE A 69 7.85 12.97 -10.65
N TYR A 70 6.70 12.30 -10.66
CA TYR A 70 5.86 12.13 -11.83
C TYR A 70 4.47 12.75 -11.62
N TYR A 71 3.83 13.09 -12.73
CA TYR A 71 2.45 13.53 -12.75
C TYR A 71 1.77 13.11 -14.07
N CYS A 72 0.58 12.54 -13.96
CA CYS A 72 -0.26 12.23 -15.11
C CYS A 72 -1.34 13.30 -15.28
N PHE A 73 -1.37 13.95 -16.44
CA PHE A 73 -2.39 14.95 -16.76
C PHE A 73 -3.76 14.36 -17.12
N GLY A 74 -3.84 13.05 -17.41
CA GLY A 74 -5.12 12.36 -17.68
C GLY A 74 -5.85 11.91 -16.40
N CYS A 75 -5.17 11.17 -15.52
CA CYS A 75 -5.78 10.58 -14.32
C CYS A 75 -5.35 11.24 -12.99
N HIS A 76 -4.49 12.26 -13.02
CA HIS A 76 -3.97 12.96 -11.84
C HIS A 76 -3.10 12.10 -10.89
N ALA A 77 -2.70 10.90 -11.33
CA ALA A 77 -1.72 10.10 -10.61
C ALA A 77 -0.41 10.87 -10.46
N LYS A 78 0.16 10.87 -9.26
CA LYS A 78 1.38 11.60 -8.92
C LYS A 78 2.15 10.90 -7.82
N GLY A 79 3.46 11.07 -7.80
CA GLY A 79 4.30 10.45 -6.78
C GLY A 79 5.79 10.55 -7.08
N ASP A 80 6.56 9.79 -6.31
CA ASP A 80 8.01 9.60 -6.46
C ASP A 80 8.33 8.16 -6.89
N ALA A 81 9.60 7.79 -6.92
CA ALA A 81 10.03 6.45 -7.34
C ALA A 81 9.45 5.33 -6.45
N ILE A 82 9.37 5.56 -5.14
CA ILE A 82 8.83 4.59 -4.19
C ILE A 82 7.32 4.45 -4.43
N GLY A 83 6.61 5.58 -4.55
CA GLY A 83 5.19 5.60 -4.89
C GLY A 83 4.89 4.87 -6.19
N PHE A 84 5.69 5.10 -7.23
CA PHE A 84 5.53 4.43 -8.50
C PHE A 84 5.63 2.90 -8.36
N VAL A 85 6.70 2.39 -7.74
CA VAL A 85 6.91 0.95 -7.55
C VAL A 85 5.79 0.32 -6.74
N LYS A 86 5.34 0.98 -5.66
CA LYS A 86 4.21 0.50 -4.85
C LYS A 86 2.96 0.25 -5.69
N GLU A 87 2.58 1.24 -6.49
CA GLU A 87 1.35 1.17 -7.29
C GLU A 87 1.51 0.20 -8.47
N THR A 88 2.65 0.20 -9.15
CA THR A 88 2.84 -0.65 -10.35
C THR A 88 3.14 -2.11 -10.04
N GLU A 89 3.74 -2.42 -8.88
CA GLU A 89 4.04 -3.79 -8.44
C GLU A 89 3.04 -4.30 -7.39
N ASN A 90 2.10 -3.46 -6.94
CA ASN A 90 1.14 -3.78 -5.87
C ASN A 90 1.83 -4.29 -4.59
N VAL A 91 2.87 -3.56 -4.16
CA VAL A 91 3.69 -3.91 -2.99
C VAL A 91 3.58 -2.87 -1.87
N GLY A 92 3.93 -3.29 -0.66
CA GLY A 92 4.04 -2.40 0.49
C GLY A 92 5.18 -1.37 0.35
N PHE A 93 5.17 -0.35 1.20
CA PHE A 93 6.22 0.68 1.22
C PHE A 93 7.61 0.09 1.43
N MET A 94 7.77 -0.80 2.41
CA MET A 94 9.06 -1.41 2.72
C MET A 94 9.56 -2.32 1.59
N GLU A 95 8.66 -3.08 0.96
CA GLU A 95 9.00 -3.92 -0.19
C GLU A 95 9.45 -3.07 -1.39
N ALA A 96 8.77 -1.94 -1.65
CA ALA A 96 9.20 -0.99 -2.68
C ALA A 96 10.59 -0.39 -2.37
N VAL A 97 10.85 -0.04 -1.10
CA VAL A 97 12.17 0.43 -0.65
C VAL A 97 13.23 -0.66 -0.83
N GLU A 98 12.93 -1.92 -0.51
CA GLU A 98 13.83 -3.05 -0.70
C GLU A 98 14.15 -3.31 -2.19
N ILE A 99 13.15 -3.21 -3.07
CA ILE A 99 13.32 -3.32 -4.53
C ILE A 99 14.28 -2.23 -5.02
N LEU A 100 14.00 -0.96 -4.68
CA LEU A 100 14.82 0.16 -5.12
C LEU A 100 16.22 0.14 -4.51
N ALA A 101 16.37 -0.26 -3.23
CA ALA A 101 17.66 -0.36 -2.58
C ALA A 101 18.55 -1.41 -3.25
N ARG A 102 17.99 -2.57 -3.61
CA ARG A 102 18.71 -3.61 -4.36
C ARG A 102 19.21 -3.11 -5.70
N GLU A 103 18.38 -2.35 -6.41
CA GLU A 103 18.73 -1.75 -7.71
C GLU A 103 19.79 -0.66 -7.58
N ALA A 104 19.73 0.14 -6.52
CA ALA A 104 20.71 1.17 -6.19
C ALA A 104 22.01 0.62 -5.56
N GLY A 105 22.14 -0.71 -5.42
CA GLY A 105 23.28 -1.35 -4.75
C GLY A 105 23.41 -0.99 -3.27
N MET A 106 22.31 -0.55 -2.63
CA MET A 106 22.27 -0.19 -1.22
C MET A 106 21.91 -1.42 -0.38
N GLN A 107 22.67 -1.62 0.70
CA GLN A 107 22.35 -2.66 1.68
C GLN A 107 21.13 -2.23 2.49
N MET A 108 20.13 -3.11 2.54
CA MET A 108 18.96 -2.85 3.36
C MET A 108 19.34 -2.93 4.85
N PRO A 109 18.96 -1.95 5.68
CA PRO A 109 19.19 -2.00 7.11
C PRO A 109 18.58 -3.29 7.69
N ALA A 110 19.30 -3.91 8.62
CA ALA A 110 18.80 -5.08 9.33
C ALA A 110 17.47 -4.72 10.02
N ARG A 111 16.47 -5.59 9.88
CA ARG A 111 15.19 -5.43 10.57
C ARG A 111 15.46 -5.53 12.08
N ASP A 112 14.92 -4.57 12.84
CA ASP A 112 14.98 -4.63 14.30
C ASP A 112 14.27 -5.92 14.78
N PRO A 113 14.97 -6.85 15.44
CA PRO A 113 14.38 -8.09 15.94
C PRO A 113 13.16 -7.85 16.82
N ARG A 114 13.14 -6.78 17.61
CA ARG A 114 12.00 -6.43 18.49
C ARG A 114 10.81 -5.93 17.68
N ALA A 115 11.04 -5.23 16.58
CA ALA A 115 9.98 -4.79 15.69
C ALA A 115 9.39 -6.00 14.93
N GLN A 116 10.23 -6.95 14.53
CA GLN A 116 9.82 -8.21 13.92
C GLN A 116 8.97 -9.05 14.89
N GLU A 117 9.43 -9.27 16.12
CA GLU A 117 8.68 -9.99 17.16
C GLU A 117 7.29 -9.38 17.41
N LYS A 118 7.19 -8.05 17.46
CA LYS A 118 5.89 -7.36 17.61
C LYS A 118 4.98 -7.57 16.41
N ALA A 119 5.52 -7.52 15.19
CA ALA A 119 4.75 -7.75 13.97
C ALA A 119 4.27 -9.22 13.89
N ASP A 120 5.13 -10.16 14.27
CA ASP A 120 4.81 -11.59 14.32
C ASP A 120 3.72 -11.86 15.37
N HIS A 121 3.83 -11.28 16.56
CA HIS A 121 2.81 -11.38 17.60
C HIS A 121 1.47 -10.79 17.15
N ALA A 122 1.47 -9.62 16.48
CA ALA A 122 0.26 -9.03 15.92
C ALA A 122 -0.39 -9.93 14.85
N THR A 123 0.43 -10.60 14.04
CA THR A 123 -0.02 -11.57 13.02
C THR A 123 -0.60 -12.82 13.66
N GLN A 124 0.04 -13.36 14.68
CA GLN A 124 -0.47 -14.50 15.46
C GLN A 124 -1.84 -14.17 16.07
N LEU A 125 -2.01 -12.98 16.67
CA LEU A 125 -3.30 -12.54 17.20
C LEU A 125 -4.37 -12.40 16.11
N ALA A 126 -4.00 -11.88 14.94
CA ALA A 126 -4.91 -11.78 13.80
C ALA A 126 -5.38 -13.18 13.35
N ASN A 127 -4.45 -14.12 13.19
CA ASN A 127 -4.73 -15.51 12.81
C ASN A 127 -5.60 -16.22 13.86
N ALA A 128 -5.31 -16.05 15.15
CA ALA A 128 -6.12 -16.60 16.23
C ALA A 128 -7.56 -16.05 16.20
N THR A 129 -7.70 -14.75 15.91
CA THR A 129 -9.03 -14.11 15.77
C THR A 129 -9.77 -14.65 14.54
N GLU A 130 -9.08 -14.85 13.42
CA GLU A 130 -9.68 -15.43 12.21
C GLU A 130 -10.13 -16.87 12.43
N ALA A 131 -9.31 -17.68 13.10
CA ALA A 131 -9.68 -19.05 13.49
C ALA A 131 -10.91 -19.06 14.41
N ALA A 132 -10.97 -18.16 15.40
CA ALA A 132 -12.12 -18.03 16.29
C ALA A 132 -13.39 -17.63 15.51
N VAL A 133 -13.29 -16.65 14.60
CA VAL A 133 -14.42 -16.24 13.75
C VAL A 133 -14.91 -17.40 12.89
N ALA A 134 -14.00 -18.16 12.27
CA ALA A 134 -14.36 -19.34 11.49
C ALA A 134 -15.08 -20.39 12.34
N HIS A 135 -14.54 -20.68 13.52
CA HIS A 135 -15.14 -21.62 14.47
C HIS A 135 -16.55 -21.20 14.87
N PHE A 136 -16.74 -19.97 15.36
CA PHE A 136 -18.05 -19.50 15.82
C PHE A 136 -19.07 -19.39 14.70
N ARG A 137 -18.64 -19.11 13.47
CA ARG A 137 -19.52 -19.17 12.29
C ARG A 137 -20.05 -20.57 12.02
N LEU A 138 -19.22 -21.60 12.15
CA LEU A 138 -19.69 -22.97 12.04
C LEU A 138 -20.66 -23.30 13.18
N GLN A 139 -20.33 -22.92 14.42
CA GLN A 139 -21.19 -23.16 15.58
C GLN A 139 -22.57 -22.50 15.42
N LEU A 140 -22.62 -21.26 14.90
CA LEU A 140 -23.87 -20.53 14.64
C LEU A 140 -24.79 -21.20 13.60
N LYS A 141 -24.30 -22.17 12.82
CA LYS A 141 -25.12 -22.95 11.88
C LYS A 141 -25.74 -24.20 12.50
N THR A 142 -25.29 -24.62 13.68
CA THR A 142 -25.78 -25.85 14.33
C THR A 142 -27.17 -25.63 14.95
N ALA A 143 -27.85 -26.74 15.31
CA ALA A 143 -29.13 -26.67 16.02
C ALA A 143 -28.98 -26.04 17.42
N ALA A 144 -27.86 -26.29 18.10
CA ALA A 144 -27.56 -25.77 19.44
C ALA A 144 -27.49 -24.23 19.52
N ALA A 145 -27.26 -23.55 18.39
CA ALA A 145 -27.16 -22.10 18.32
C ALA A 145 -28.52 -21.37 18.15
N ALA A 146 -29.65 -22.03 18.38
CA ALA A 146 -30.98 -21.46 18.18
C ALA A 146 -31.22 -20.17 18.99
N GLU A 147 -30.89 -20.18 20.29
CA GLU A 147 -31.04 -19.00 21.15
C GLU A 147 -30.11 -17.84 20.74
N ALA A 148 -28.88 -18.18 20.33
CA ALA A 148 -27.91 -17.20 19.85
C ALA A 148 -28.39 -16.50 18.57
N ARG A 149 -28.95 -17.24 17.61
CA ARG A 149 -29.56 -16.66 16.39
C ARG A 149 -30.74 -15.77 16.73
N ALA A 150 -31.65 -16.24 17.58
CA ALA A 150 -32.80 -15.44 18.03
C ALA A 150 -32.36 -14.14 18.74
N TYR A 151 -31.27 -14.18 19.51
CA TYR A 151 -30.69 -12.97 20.13
C TYR A 151 -30.14 -12.01 19.07
N LEU A 152 -29.38 -12.49 18.08
CA LEU A 152 -28.83 -11.67 17.01
C LEU A 152 -29.93 -11.01 16.16
N ASP A 153 -31.01 -11.75 15.89
CA ASP A 153 -32.18 -11.23 15.17
C ASP A 153 -32.86 -10.09 15.96
N ARG A 154 -33.03 -10.24 17.29
CA ARG A 154 -33.54 -9.16 18.15
C ARG A 154 -32.66 -7.91 18.14
N ARG A 155 -31.36 -8.06 17.85
CA ARG A 155 -30.40 -6.95 17.73
C ARG A 155 -30.36 -6.34 16.32
N GLY A 156 -31.15 -6.86 15.38
CA GLY A 156 -31.19 -6.38 13.99
C GLY A 156 -29.97 -6.77 13.17
N LEU A 157 -29.21 -7.79 13.60
CA LEU A 157 -28.02 -8.26 12.87
C LEU A 157 -28.45 -9.27 11.80
N SER A 158 -28.63 -8.79 10.57
CA SER A 158 -29.05 -9.62 9.44
C SER A 158 -28.05 -10.74 9.13
N GLN A 159 -28.52 -11.82 8.48
CA GLN A 159 -27.65 -12.89 7.98
C GLN A 159 -26.57 -12.36 7.03
N ALA A 160 -26.84 -11.29 6.28
CA ALA A 160 -25.86 -10.60 5.45
C ALA A 160 -24.74 -9.96 6.29
N THR A 161 -25.07 -9.37 7.45
CA THR A 161 -24.11 -8.80 8.40
C THR A 161 -23.23 -9.89 9.03
N LEU A 162 -23.80 -11.06 9.32
CA LEU A 162 -23.07 -12.22 9.88
C LEU A 162 -22.13 -12.87 8.85
N ALA A 163 -22.45 -12.74 7.56
CA ALA A 163 -21.64 -13.22 6.44
C ALA A 163 -20.42 -12.34 6.11
N VAL A 164 -20.35 -11.09 6.57
CA VAL A 164 -19.21 -10.19 6.30
C VAL A 164 -17.95 -10.70 6.97
N SER A 165 -16.99 -11.23 6.20
CA SER A 165 -15.66 -11.59 6.71
C SER A 165 -14.88 -10.35 7.12
N ARG A 166 -13.97 -10.49 8.09
CA ARG A 166 -13.08 -9.40 8.49
C ARG A 166 -12.17 -8.93 7.34
N SER A 167 -11.90 -9.80 6.37
CA SER A 167 -11.25 -9.47 5.10
C SER A 167 -12.08 -8.61 4.15
N ALA A 168 -13.40 -8.53 4.34
CA ALA A 168 -14.34 -7.69 3.58
C ALA A 168 -14.73 -6.39 4.30
N LEU A 169 -14.31 -6.20 5.56
CA LEU A 169 -14.45 -4.92 6.23
C LEU A 169 -13.33 -3.99 5.73
N PRO A 170 -13.66 -2.81 5.17
CA PRO A 170 -12.63 -1.85 4.80
C PRO A 170 -11.78 -1.55 6.03
N ARG A 171 -10.45 -1.75 5.92
CA ARG A 171 -9.51 -1.25 6.93
C ARG A 171 -9.81 0.23 7.07
N ARG A 172 -10.38 0.64 8.21
CA ARG A 172 -10.85 2.01 8.43
C ARG A 172 -9.63 2.94 8.37
N SER A 173 -9.31 3.43 7.18
CA SER A 173 -8.28 4.44 6.94
C SER A 173 -8.82 5.77 7.44
N GLY A 174 -8.43 6.14 8.65
CA GLY A 174 -8.63 7.49 9.18
C GLY A 174 -10.08 7.80 9.59
N ARG A 175 -10.20 8.61 10.65
CA ARG A 175 -11.45 9.31 10.96
C ARG A 175 -11.61 10.40 9.90
N GLY A 176 -12.66 10.32 9.09
CA GLY A 176 -13.13 11.49 8.34
C GLY A 176 -13.49 12.61 9.33
N PRO A 177 -13.36 13.89 8.93
CA PRO A 177 -13.70 15.00 9.80
C PRO A 177 -15.19 14.98 10.12
N LEU A 178 -15.55 15.33 11.36
CA LEU A 178 -16.93 15.58 11.76
C LEU A 178 -17.45 16.80 10.98
N PRO A 179 -18.69 16.74 10.45
CA PRO A 179 -19.34 17.94 9.90
C PRO A 179 -19.59 18.98 11.02
N PRO A 180 -19.77 20.27 10.65
CA PRO A 180 -19.75 21.40 11.58
C PRO A 180 -20.76 21.30 12.71
#